data_AF-A0A2D8R3U6-F1
#
_entry.id   AF-A0A2D8R3U6-F1
#
_cell.length_a   1.000
_cell.length_b   1.000
_cell.length_c   1.000
_cell.angle_alpha   90.00
_cell.angle_beta   90.00
_cell.angle_gamma   90.00
#
_symmetry.space_group_name_H-M   'P 1'
#
loop_
_entity.id
_entity.type
_entity.pdbx_description
1 polymer ?
#
loop_
_entity_poly.entity_id
_entity_poly.type
_entity_poly.pdbx_seq_one_letter_code
_entity_poly.pdbx_strand_id
1 'polypeptide(L)'
;MSNVLIGIIGVILFIGLALAGALILGEDFMGASASSKATAAISNGRQVMQAVAMHNLKTGAPLPYRRSDGSRTNLTDLTPRFLETASTPNNWHFHAAGSDIYAVADLPYTAENRAVCFEIQRQAGQISGDATDISETRLNAAQIMALPMGCTISAATGSDRYMVFVTS
;
A
#
# COMPACT_ATOMS: atom_id res chain seq x y z
N MET A 1 -34.79 -20.46 -44.41
CA MET A 1 -33.62 -19.59 -44.14
C MET A 1 -33.82 -18.63 -42.95
N SER A 2 -34.98 -18.61 -42.27
CA SER A 2 -35.27 -17.68 -41.16
C SER A 2 -34.67 -18.11 -39.80
N ASN A 3 -34.62 -19.42 -39.51
CA ASN A 3 -34.19 -19.92 -38.19
C ASN A 3 -32.71 -19.67 -37.87
N VAL A 4 -31.85 -19.55 -38.89
CA VAL A 4 -30.42 -19.23 -38.71
C VAL A 4 -30.24 -17.77 -38.29
N LEU A 5 -31.10 -16.88 -38.78
CA LEU A 5 -30.99 -15.44 -38.54
C LEU A 5 -31.37 -15.08 -37.09
N ILE A 6 -32.39 -15.74 -36.54
CA ILE A 6 -32.78 -15.64 -35.13
C ILE A 6 -31.71 -16.21 -34.18
N GLY A 7 -31.04 -17.31 -34.58
CA GLY A 7 -29.93 -17.88 -33.80
C GLY A 7 -28.74 -16.93 -33.67
N ILE A 8 -28.38 -16.26 -34.77
CA ILE A 8 -27.27 -15.29 -34.79
C ILE A 8 -27.59 -14.05 -33.94
N ILE A 9 -28.82 -13.54 -34.02
CA ILE A 9 -29.26 -12.41 -33.19
C ILE A 9 -29.21 -12.75 -31.69
N GLY A 10 -29.63 -13.97 -31.30
CA GLY A 10 -29.58 -14.42 -29.91
C GLY A 10 -28.15 -14.47 -29.35
N VAL A 11 -27.18 -14.95 -30.14
CA VAL A 11 -25.77 -15.02 -29.71
C VAL A 11 -25.16 -13.62 -29.58
N ILE A 12 -25.45 -12.71 -30.52
CA ILE A 12 -24.96 -11.32 -30.44
C ILE A 12 -25.49 -10.62 -29.19
N LEU A 13 -26.77 -10.81 -28.85
CA LEU A 13 -27.36 -10.24 -27.64
C LEU A 13 -26.75 -10.83 -26.36
N PHE A 14 -26.48 -12.14 -26.33
CA PHE A 14 -25.86 -12.78 -25.17
C PHE A 14 -24.42 -12.29 -24.94
N ILE A 15 -23.64 -12.15 -26.02
CA ILE A 15 -22.28 -11.61 -25.95
C ILE A 15 -22.31 -10.13 -25.55
N GLY A 16 -23.23 -9.33 -26.10
CA GLY A 16 -23.38 -7.92 -25.75
C GLY A 16 -23.74 -7.71 -24.28
N LEU A 17 -24.67 -8.52 -23.74
CA LEU A 17 -25.04 -8.49 -22.33
C LEU A 17 -23.87 -8.92 -21.43
N ALA A 18 -23.13 -9.97 -21.81
CA ALA A 18 -21.96 -10.44 -21.07
C ALA A 18 -20.84 -9.39 -21.03
N LEU A 19 -20.58 -8.71 -22.15
CA LEU A 19 -19.61 -7.61 -22.24
C LEU A 19 -20.04 -6.41 -21.40
N ALA A 20 -21.33 -6.03 -21.44
CA ALA A 20 -21.86 -4.96 -20.61
C ALA A 20 -21.75 -5.28 -19.10
N GLY A 21 -22.04 -6.53 -18.71
CA GLY A 21 -21.86 -7.00 -17.35
C GLY A 21 -20.39 -6.99 -16.91
N ALA A 22 -19.47 -7.45 -17.77
CA ALA A 22 -18.04 -7.46 -17.47
C ALA A 22 -17.45 -6.04 -17.32
N LEU A 23 -17.93 -5.07 -18.10
CA LEU A 23 -17.46 -3.68 -18.04
C LEU A 23 -17.92 -2.97 -16.76
N ILE A 24 -19.20 -3.11 -16.38
CA ILE A 24 -19.74 -2.43 -15.19
C ILE A 24 -19.24 -3.11 -13.91
N LEU A 25 -19.30 -4.44 -13.82
CA LEU A 25 -18.85 -5.13 -12.61
C LEU A 25 -17.32 -5.08 -12.46
N GLY A 26 -16.56 -4.95 -13.56
CA GLY A 26 -15.11 -4.90 -13.53
C GLY A 26 -14.56 -3.74 -12.70
N GLU A 27 -15.13 -2.54 -12.86
CA GLU A 27 -14.70 -1.34 -12.11
C GLU A 27 -15.00 -1.46 -10.62
N ASP A 28 -16.19 -1.94 -10.25
CA ASP A 28 -16.57 -2.17 -8.86
C ASP A 28 -15.68 -3.21 -8.19
N PHE A 29 -15.33 -4.30 -8.89
CA PHE A 29 -14.41 -5.31 -8.37
C PHE A 29 -13.00 -4.74 -8.17
N MET A 30 -12.51 -3.91 -9.09
CA MET A 30 -11.20 -3.27 -8.94
C MET A 30 -11.18 -2.32 -7.74
N GLY A 31 -12.23 -1.52 -7.54
CA GLY A 31 -12.38 -0.64 -6.39
C GLY A 31 -12.44 -1.41 -5.06
N ALA A 32 -13.29 -2.44 -4.99
CA ALA A 32 -13.42 -3.29 -3.80
C ALA A 32 -12.11 -4.05 -3.48
N SER A 33 -11.40 -4.53 -4.51
CA SER A 33 -10.09 -5.17 -4.36
C SER A 33 -9.05 -4.18 -3.82
N ALA A 34 -8.98 -2.97 -4.39
CA ALA A 34 -8.06 -1.94 -3.93
C ALA A 34 -8.32 -1.55 -2.46
N SER A 35 -9.59 -1.38 -2.08
CA SER A 35 -9.99 -1.09 -0.70
C SER A 35 -9.63 -2.22 0.27
N SER A 36 -9.89 -3.47 -0.12
CA SER A 36 -9.53 -4.64 0.70
C SER A 36 -8.02 -4.72 0.94
N LYS A 37 -7.22 -4.54 -0.13
CA LYS A 37 -5.75 -4.54 -0.05
C LYS A 37 -5.24 -3.36 0.79
N ALA A 38 -5.84 -2.18 0.64
CA ALA A 38 -5.50 -1.01 1.43
C ALA A 38 -5.77 -1.25 2.93
N THR A 39 -6.94 -1.78 3.30
CA THR A 39 -7.27 -2.10 4.69
C THR A 39 -6.32 -3.13 5.29
N ALA A 40 -5.92 -4.15 4.53
CA ALA A 40 -4.92 -5.12 4.98
C ALA A 40 -3.56 -4.46 5.24
N ALA A 41 -3.08 -3.62 4.31
CA ALA A 41 -1.84 -2.87 4.47
C ALA A 41 -1.89 -1.92 5.68
N ILE A 42 -3.03 -1.27 5.91
CA ILE A 42 -3.25 -0.38 7.04
C ILE A 42 -3.21 -1.13 8.37
N SER A 43 -3.87 -2.30 8.43
CA SER A 43 -3.86 -3.16 9.62
C SER A 43 -2.43 -3.62 9.96
N ASN A 44 -1.66 -4.03 8.95
CA ASN A 44 -0.25 -4.37 9.13
C ASN A 44 0.56 -3.17 9.64
N GLY A 45 0.39 -1.99 9.01
CA GLY A 45 1.04 -0.76 9.46
C GLY A 45 0.76 -0.42 10.93
N ARG A 46 -0.48 -0.62 11.41
CA ARG A 46 -0.82 -0.42 12.83
C ARG A 46 -0.10 -1.39 13.76
N GLN A 47 0.05 -2.65 13.38
CA GLN A 47 0.80 -3.63 14.16
C GLN A 47 2.28 -3.22 14.26
N VAL A 48 2.86 -2.77 13.15
CA VAL A 48 4.25 -2.26 13.13
C VAL A 48 4.40 -1.04 14.04
N MET A 49 3.52 -0.03 13.94
CA MET A 49 3.57 1.15 14.81
C MET A 49 3.50 0.78 16.29
N GLN A 50 2.59 -0.13 16.66
CA GLN A 50 2.46 -0.61 18.04
C GLN A 50 3.71 -1.36 18.50
N ALA A 51 4.29 -2.19 17.64
CA ALA A 51 5.52 -2.93 17.95
C ALA A 51 6.72 -2.00 18.16
N VAL A 52 6.88 -0.98 17.30
CA VAL A 52 7.92 0.05 17.43
C VAL A 52 7.72 0.83 18.74
N ALA A 53 6.49 1.27 19.04
CA ALA A 53 6.20 1.98 20.28
C ALA A 53 6.52 1.11 21.51
N MET A 54 6.12 -0.16 21.51
CA MET A 54 6.41 -1.10 22.58
C MET A 54 7.90 -1.41 22.72
N HIS A 55 8.64 -1.48 21.61
CA HIS A 55 10.10 -1.58 21.64
C HIS A 55 10.70 -0.37 22.35
N ASN A 56 10.37 0.84 21.90
CA ASN A 56 10.93 2.09 22.43
C ASN A 56 10.63 2.27 23.92
N LEU A 57 9.43 1.89 24.36
CA LEU A 57 9.05 1.88 25.78
C LEU A 57 9.86 0.87 26.60
N LYS A 58 10.20 -0.30 26.04
CA LYS A 58 10.89 -1.38 26.76
C LYS A 58 12.40 -1.22 26.79
N THR A 59 13.00 -0.66 25.74
CA THR A 59 14.44 -0.44 25.63
C THR A 59 14.86 0.94 26.13
N GLY A 60 13.93 1.89 26.22
CA GLY A 60 14.21 3.28 26.57
C GLY A 60 14.91 4.06 25.46
N ALA A 61 15.02 3.47 24.26
CA ALA A 61 15.68 4.07 23.10
C ALA A 61 14.92 3.74 21.80
N PRO A 62 14.88 4.66 20.82
CA PRO A 62 14.30 4.37 19.51
C PRO A 62 15.05 3.21 18.83
N LEU A 63 14.38 2.52 17.90
CA LEU A 63 15.04 1.56 17.02
C LEU A 63 16.17 2.28 16.27
N PRO A 64 17.44 1.91 16.48
CA PRO A 64 18.54 2.62 15.85
C PRO A 64 18.47 2.44 14.33
N TYR A 65 18.89 3.41 13.51
CA TYR A 65 19.01 3.22 12.05
C TYR A 65 19.85 2.01 11.66
N ARG A 66 20.87 1.75 12.46
CA ARG A 66 21.97 0.88 12.14
C ARG A 66 22.28 -0.01 13.33
N ARG A 67 22.34 -1.30 13.08
CA ARG A 67 22.79 -2.30 14.04
C ARG A 67 24.29 -2.11 14.32
N SER A 68 24.75 -2.67 15.44
CA SER A 68 26.17 -2.65 15.84
C SER A 68 27.10 -3.34 14.84
N ASP A 69 26.55 -4.21 13.98
CA ASP A 69 27.26 -4.89 12.88
C ASP A 69 27.42 -4.02 11.61
N GLY A 70 26.87 -2.79 11.61
CA GLY A 70 26.92 -1.88 10.47
C GLY A 70 25.83 -2.13 9.41
N SER A 71 24.91 -3.05 9.63
CA SER A 71 23.72 -3.28 8.79
C SER A 71 22.61 -2.29 9.14
N ARG A 72 21.72 -2.00 8.18
CA ARG A 72 20.50 -1.21 8.46
C ARG A 72 19.57 -2.04 9.35
N THR A 73 18.98 -1.38 10.34
CA THR A 73 17.94 -1.98 11.18
C THR A 73 16.71 -2.27 10.35
N ASN A 74 16.01 -3.31 10.73
CA ASN A 74 14.92 -3.88 9.97
C ASN A 74 13.76 -4.22 10.90
N LEU A 75 12.53 -4.27 10.36
CA LEU A 75 11.35 -4.79 11.04
C LEU A 75 11.55 -6.21 11.58
N THR A 76 12.48 -7.00 11.02
CA THR A 76 12.87 -8.29 11.60
C THR A 76 13.46 -8.17 13.01
N ASP A 77 14.05 -7.04 13.38
CA ASP A 77 14.59 -6.80 14.72
C ASP A 77 13.50 -6.67 15.78
N LEU A 78 12.26 -6.42 15.36
CA LEU A 78 11.07 -6.44 16.22
C LEU A 78 10.53 -7.86 16.42
N THR A 79 10.92 -8.83 15.60
CA THR A 79 10.43 -10.21 15.70
C THR A 79 11.34 -11.10 16.57
N PRO A 80 10.78 -12.11 17.25
CA PRO A 80 9.35 -12.38 17.46
C PRO A 80 8.75 -11.60 18.63
N ARG A 81 9.55 -10.75 19.30
CA ARG A 81 9.24 -10.23 20.64
C ARG A 81 8.20 -9.11 20.65
N PHE A 82 8.12 -8.33 19.58
CA PHE A 82 7.20 -7.19 19.42
C PHE A 82 6.33 -7.33 18.17
N LEU A 83 6.77 -8.09 17.16
CA LEU A 83 5.98 -8.53 16.00
C LEU A 83 6.01 -10.05 15.91
N GLU A 84 4.88 -10.67 15.58
CA GLU A 84 4.80 -12.12 15.36
C GLU A 84 5.50 -12.54 14.06
N THR A 85 5.33 -11.75 12.99
CA THR A 85 6.03 -11.94 11.72
C THR A 85 6.50 -10.61 11.13
N ALA A 86 7.69 -10.61 10.54
CA ALA A 86 8.19 -9.51 9.72
C ALA A 86 7.99 -9.91 8.25
N SER A 87 6.73 -10.09 7.85
CA SER A 87 6.39 -10.47 6.47
C SER A 87 6.28 -9.23 5.59
N THR A 88 7.38 -8.48 5.44
CA THR A 88 7.42 -7.41 4.43
C THR A 88 8.60 -7.65 3.48
N PRO A 89 8.38 -7.63 2.15
CA PRO A 89 9.38 -8.09 1.19
C PRO A 89 10.62 -7.18 1.13
N ASN A 90 10.55 -5.97 1.69
CA ASN A 90 11.53 -4.93 1.41
C ASN A 90 12.26 -4.46 2.67
N ASN A 91 11.67 -4.55 3.88
CA ASN A 91 12.45 -4.45 5.13
C ASN A 91 13.27 -3.13 5.30
N TRP A 92 12.89 -2.05 4.60
CA TRP A 92 13.62 -0.78 4.65
C TRP A 92 13.16 0.06 5.83
N HIS A 93 14.12 0.42 6.67
CA HIS A 93 14.03 1.51 7.62
C HIS A 93 14.78 2.72 7.04
N PHE A 94 14.13 3.89 7.04
CA PHE A 94 14.74 5.16 6.65
C PHE A 94 14.76 6.09 7.87
N HIS A 95 15.92 6.70 8.12
CA HIS A 95 16.02 7.80 9.06
C HIS A 95 15.91 9.14 8.33
N ALA A 96 15.03 10.00 8.82
CA ALA A 96 14.94 11.38 8.39
C ALA A 96 14.91 12.30 9.62
N ALA A 97 15.91 13.18 9.72
CA ALA A 97 16.10 14.23 10.73
C ALA A 97 15.15 14.21 11.96
N GLY A 98 15.35 13.24 12.87
CA GLY A 98 14.62 13.17 14.14
C GLY A 98 13.40 12.24 14.17
N SER A 99 13.10 11.52 13.09
CA SER A 99 12.01 10.54 13.03
C SER A 99 12.38 9.31 12.20
N ASP A 100 11.63 8.25 12.43
CA ASP A 100 11.84 6.95 11.78
C ASP A 100 10.70 6.65 10.81
N ILE A 101 11.06 6.25 9.59
CA ILE A 101 10.11 5.83 8.56
C ILE A 101 10.32 4.34 8.32
N TYR A 102 9.26 3.56 8.52
CA TYR A 102 9.28 2.10 8.34
C TYR A 102 8.45 1.73 7.11
N ALA A 103 9.06 1.09 6.13
CA ALA A 103 8.34 0.54 4.98
C ALA A 103 7.61 -0.75 5.39
N VAL A 104 6.28 -0.71 5.35
CA VAL A 104 5.42 -1.85 5.75
C VAL A 104 4.93 -2.66 4.56
N ALA A 105 4.95 -2.07 3.37
CA ALA A 105 4.77 -2.80 2.12
C ALA A 105 5.48 -2.08 0.98
N ASP A 106 5.89 -2.85 -0.01
CA ASP A 106 6.40 -2.33 -1.26
C ASP A 106 5.66 -3.03 -2.40
N LEU A 107 4.93 -2.23 -3.15
CA LEU A 107 4.08 -2.67 -4.24
C LEU A 107 4.72 -2.29 -5.58
N PRO A 108 4.79 -3.21 -6.56
CA PRO A 108 5.22 -2.90 -7.92
C PRO A 108 4.46 -1.71 -8.52
N TYR A 109 5.12 -0.91 -9.35
CA TYR A 109 4.49 0.25 -9.99
C TYR A 109 3.57 -0.18 -11.14
N THR A 110 2.32 -0.46 -10.78
CA THR A 110 1.24 -0.88 -11.69
C THR A 110 -0.01 -0.04 -11.45
N ALA A 111 -0.92 0.02 -12.43
CA ALA A 111 -2.19 0.72 -12.29
C ALA A 111 -3.07 0.16 -11.15
N GLU A 112 -2.97 -1.13 -10.87
CA GLU A 112 -3.66 -1.76 -9.74
C GLU A 112 -3.10 -1.29 -8.40
N ASN A 113 -1.77 -1.32 -8.22
CA ASN A 113 -1.13 -0.89 -6.98
C ASN A 113 -1.19 0.62 -6.78
N ARG A 114 -1.33 1.38 -7.87
CA ARG A 114 -1.69 2.79 -7.84
C ARG A 114 -3.02 3.00 -7.14
N ALA A 115 -4.06 2.23 -7.50
CA ALA A 115 -5.37 2.32 -6.87
C ALA A 115 -5.31 1.92 -5.38
N VAL A 116 -4.55 0.88 -5.04
CA VAL A 116 -4.30 0.50 -3.64
C VAL A 116 -3.62 1.63 -2.87
N CYS A 117 -2.57 2.22 -3.42
CA CYS A 117 -1.83 3.31 -2.80
C CYS A 117 -2.73 4.53 -2.55
N PHE A 118 -3.50 4.92 -3.57
CA PHE A 118 -4.49 6.00 -3.48
C PHE A 118 -5.50 5.75 -2.36
N GLU A 119 -6.03 4.54 -2.27
CA GLU A 119 -7.01 4.16 -1.26
C GLU A 119 -6.41 4.15 0.16
N ILE A 120 -5.13 3.77 0.31
CA ILE A 120 -4.39 3.95 1.57
C ILE A 120 -4.27 5.42 1.92
N GLN A 121 -3.89 6.29 0.99
CA GLN A 121 -3.78 7.73 1.21
C GLN A 121 -5.13 8.31 1.63
N ARG A 122 -6.23 7.89 1.01
CA ARG A 122 -7.59 8.31 1.34
C ARG A 122 -7.98 7.90 2.75
N GLN A 123 -7.76 6.63 3.10
CA GLN A 123 -8.06 6.10 4.44
C GLN A 123 -7.15 6.69 5.53
N ALA A 124 -5.93 7.09 5.17
CA ALA A 124 -5.00 7.80 6.05
C ALA A 124 -5.25 9.32 6.14
N GLY A 125 -6.25 9.85 5.41
CA GLY A 125 -6.61 11.27 5.41
C GLY A 125 -5.63 12.19 4.69
N GLN A 126 -4.80 11.65 3.80
CA GLN A 126 -3.76 12.39 3.08
C GLN A 126 -4.30 13.11 1.84
N ILE A 127 -5.41 12.62 1.29
CA ILE A 127 -6.07 13.15 0.11
C ILE A 127 -7.55 13.38 0.41
N SER A 128 -8.15 14.38 -0.24
CA SER A 128 -9.58 14.62 -0.16
C SER A 128 -10.37 13.41 -0.69
N GLY A 129 -11.56 13.16 -0.15
CA GLY A 129 -12.47 12.12 -0.64
C GLY A 129 -12.85 12.29 -2.12
N ASP A 130 -12.71 13.51 -2.65
CA ASP A 130 -13.03 13.88 -4.03
C ASP A 130 -11.81 13.86 -4.97
N ALA A 131 -10.63 13.49 -4.46
CA ALA A 131 -9.44 13.37 -5.31
C ALA A 131 -9.65 12.26 -6.36
N THR A 132 -9.18 12.49 -7.58
CA THR A 132 -9.34 11.54 -8.70
C THR A 132 -8.01 11.05 -9.28
N ASP A 133 -6.88 11.64 -8.85
CA ASP A 133 -5.54 11.30 -9.33
C ASP A 133 -4.50 11.31 -8.21
N ILE A 134 -3.46 10.52 -8.42
CA ILE A 134 -2.30 10.30 -7.56
C ILE A 134 -1.14 11.24 -7.87
N SER A 135 -1.30 12.30 -8.67
CA SER A 135 -0.16 13.18 -8.99
C SER A 135 0.49 13.79 -7.71
N GLU A 136 -0.22 13.68 -6.57
CA GLU A 136 0.21 13.98 -5.20
C GLU A 136 0.88 12.81 -4.43
N THR A 137 1.02 11.61 -5.01
CA THR A 137 1.58 10.42 -4.33
C THR A 137 3.08 10.47 -4.11
N ARG A 138 3.82 11.40 -4.72
CA ARG A 138 5.26 11.54 -4.41
C ARG A 138 5.43 12.50 -3.24
N LEU A 139 5.27 11.95 -2.04
CA LEU A 139 5.52 12.68 -0.80
C LEU A 139 7.04 12.84 -0.61
N ASN A 140 7.48 14.06 -0.32
CA ASN A 140 8.84 14.30 0.15
C ASN A 140 9.01 13.83 1.61
N ALA A 141 10.24 13.74 2.09
CA ALA A 141 10.51 13.26 3.46
C ALA A 141 9.74 14.07 4.53
N ALA A 142 9.63 15.40 4.38
CA ALA A 142 8.89 16.22 5.35
C ALA A 142 7.39 15.91 5.39
N GLN A 143 6.77 15.67 4.22
CA GLN A 143 5.37 15.26 4.11
C GLN A 143 5.14 13.85 4.68
N ILE A 144 6.08 12.93 4.43
CA ILE A 144 6.04 11.58 5.00
C ILE A 144 6.07 11.65 6.53
N MET A 145 6.99 12.45 7.10
CA MET A 145 7.14 12.60 8.55
C MET A 145 5.94 13.27 9.24
N ALA A 146 5.16 14.07 8.51
CA ALA A 146 3.95 14.71 9.04
C ALA A 146 2.78 13.72 9.20
N LEU A 147 2.91 12.49 8.71
CA LEU A 147 1.83 11.53 8.59
C LEU A 147 2.21 10.25 9.34
N PRO A 148 1.35 9.74 10.27
CA PRO A 148 1.65 8.51 11.02
C PRO A 148 1.74 7.29 10.10
N MET A 149 1.06 7.34 8.96
CA MET A 149 1.10 6.30 7.94
C MET A 149 0.66 6.86 6.60
N GLY A 150 1.04 6.16 5.52
CA GLY A 150 0.65 6.54 4.18
C GLY A 150 1.16 5.61 3.11
N CYS A 151 0.95 6.04 1.87
CA CYS A 151 1.59 5.44 0.72
C CYS A 151 2.24 6.54 -0.13
N THR A 152 3.42 6.28 -0.69
CA THR A 152 4.15 7.22 -1.53
C THR A 152 4.89 6.51 -2.66
N ILE A 153 5.22 7.21 -3.74
CA ILE A 153 6.12 6.68 -4.78
C ILE A 153 7.56 6.78 -4.27
N SER A 154 8.21 5.63 -4.13
CA SER A 154 9.64 5.52 -3.83
C SER A 154 10.40 5.16 -5.10
N ALA A 155 11.43 5.95 -5.43
CA ALA A 155 12.39 5.63 -6.48
C ALA A 155 13.60 4.91 -5.85
N ALA A 156 13.38 3.73 -5.29
CA ALA A 156 14.48 2.93 -4.76
C ALA A 156 15.14 2.14 -5.90
N THR A 157 16.40 2.48 -6.21
CA THR A 157 17.31 1.64 -7.02
C THR A 157 16.83 1.25 -8.43
N GLY A 158 16.30 2.21 -9.19
CA GLY A 158 16.18 2.08 -10.66
C GLY A 158 14.79 1.72 -11.20
N SER A 159 13.78 1.57 -10.35
CA SER A 159 12.37 1.51 -10.76
C SER A 159 11.50 2.24 -9.74
N ASP A 160 10.50 3.00 -10.23
CA ASP A 160 9.46 3.55 -9.36
C ASP A 160 8.68 2.38 -8.74
N ARG A 161 8.31 2.52 -7.47
CA ARG A 161 7.53 1.55 -6.69
C ARG A 161 6.62 2.29 -5.70
N TYR A 162 5.51 1.69 -5.30
CA TYR A 162 4.65 2.26 -4.26
C TYR A 162 5.06 1.72 -2.90
N MET A 163 5.51 2.61 -2.03
CA MET A 163 5.92 2.29 -0.66
C MET A 163 4.81 2.68 0.30
N VAL A 164 4.28 1.70 1.03
CA VAL A 164 3.44 1.95 2.19
C VAL A 164 4.36 2.13 3.39
N PHE A 165 4.18 3.21 4.13
CA PHE A 165 5.04 3.57 5.24
C PHE A 165 4.25 3.85 6.51
N VAL A 166 4.93 3.72 7.65
CA VAL A 166 4.51 4.26 8.93
C VAL A 166 5.65 5.07 9.53
N THR A 167 5.32 6.05 10.37
CA THR A 167 6.29 6.88 11.08
C THR A 167 6.17 6.70 12.59
N SER A 168 7.29 6.85 13.31
CA SER A 168 7.33 6.86 14.77
C SER A 168 8.15 8.01 15.31
#